data_AF-A0A7J3SKL9-F1
#
_entry.id   AF-A0A7J3SKL9-F1
#
_cell.length_a   1.000
_cell.length_b   1.000
_cell.length_c   1.000
_cell.angle_alpha   90.00
_cell.angle_beta   90.00
_cell.angle_gamma   90.00
#
_symmetry.space_group_name_H-M   'P 1'
#
loop_
_entity.id
_entity.type
_entity.pdbx_description
1 polymer ?
#
loop_
_entity_poly.entity_id
_entity_poly.type
_entity_poly.pdbx_seq_one_letter_code
_entity_poly.pdbx_strand_id
1 'polypeptide(L)'
;MADYLEELKEKISQKLNEKGIKILPKTGTLRLVKDNEIVMVLTDKGDYIEMSYKGQTYKYDKWYTKPEHLSSVILRQFGVQ
;
A
#
# COMPACT_ATOMS: atom_id res chain seq x y z
N MET A 1 8.00 15.03 -5.50
CA MET A 1 8.33 13.59 -5.56
C MET A 1 8.15 12.95 -4.19
N ALA A 2 6.96 13.13 -3.63
CA ALA A 2 6.42 12.38 -2.48
C ALA A 2 5.03 11.80 -2.83
N ASP A 3 4.54 12.07 -4.04
CA ASP A 3 3.12 11.98 -4.39
C ASP A 3 2.60 10.55 -4.47
N TYR A 4 3.36 9.57 -4.98
CA TYR A 4 2.78 8.24 -5.24
C TYR A 4 2.26 7.55 -3.96
N LEU A 5 3.10 7.45 -2.92
CA LEU A 5 2.70 6.78 -1.68
C LEU A 5 1.70 7.62 -0.87
N GLU A 6 1.74 8.95 -0.99
CA GLU A 6 0.78 9.84 -0.35
C GLU A 6 -0.61 9.72 -1.01
N GLU A 7 -0.69 9.83 -2.34
CA GLU A 7 -1.92 9.60 -3.10
C GLU A 7 -2.48 8.19 -2.85
N LEU A 8 -1.60 7.18 -2.84
CA LEU A 8 -2.00 5.81 -2.53
C LEU A 8 -2.61 5.71 -1.12
N LYS A 9 -1.96 6.33 -0.13
CA LYS A 9 -2.44 6.38 1.26
C LYS A 9 -3.84 6.98 1.33
N GLU A 10 -4.07 8.12 0.70
CA GLU A 10 -5.38 8.78 0.71
C GLU A 10 -6.48 7.88 0.17
N LYS A 11 -6.22 7.18 -0.95
CA LYS A 11 -7.19 6.28 -1.60
C LYS A 11 -7.55 5.04 -0.76
N ILE A 12 -6.62 4.54 0.08
CA ILE A 12 -6.83 3.30 0.85
C ILE A 12 -7.16 3.54 2.33
N SER A 13 -6.85 4.72 2.89
CA SER A 13 -6.93 4.97 4.34
C SER A 13 -8.29 4.70 4.95
N GLN A 14 -9.34 5.28 4.37
CA GLN A 14 -10.70 5.15 4.90
C GLN A 14 -11.16 3.68 4.92
N LYS A 15 -11.07 3.04 3.76
CA LYS A 15 -11.51 1.65 3.55
C LYS A 15 -10.75 0.62 4.38
N LEU A 16 -9.46 0.84 4.59
CA LEU A 16 -8.64 -0.04 5.43
C LEU A 16 -8.91 0.18 6.91
N ASN A 17 -9.19 1.41 7.34
CA ASN A 17 -9.57 1.71 8.70
C ASN A 17 -10.85 0.96 9.11
N GLU A 18 -11.84 0.87 8.21
CA GLU A 18 -13.08 0.07 8.41
C GLU A 18 -12.82 -1.42 8.65
N LYS A 19 -11.66 -1.95 8.23
CA LYS A 19 -11.22 -3.33 8.49
C LYS A 19 -10.27 -3.46 9.68
N GLY A 20 -10.09 -2.38 10.46
CA GLY A 20 -9.16 -2.33 11.58
C GLY A 20 -7.68 -2.29 11.17
N ILE A 21 -7.38 -1.96 9.91
CA ILE A 21 -6.02 -1.89 9.38
C ILE A 21 -5.54 -0.44 9.49
N LYS A 22 -4.46 -0.24 10.24
CA LYS A 22 -3.80 1.06 10.42
C LYS A 22 -2.69 1.24 9.38
N ILE A 23 -2.52 2.48 8.92
CA ILE A 23 -1.45 2.86 8.02
C ILE A 23 -0.40 3.66 8.78
N LEU A 24 0.84 3.18 8.77
CA LEU A 24 2.00 3.84 9.36
C LEU A 24 2.95 4.31 8.25
N PRO A 25 2.92 5.59 7.87
CA PRO A 25 3.85 6.15 6.90
C PRO A 25 5.26 6.27 7.49
N LYS A 26 6.28 6.01 6.67
CA LYS A 26 7.70 6.27 6.91
C LYS A 26 8.31 6.82 5.63
N THR A 27 9.48 7.46 5.72
CA THR A 27 10.20 7.95 4.53
C THR A 27 10.42 6.82 3.52
N GLY A 28 9.84 6.95 2.33
CA GLY A 28 9.92 5.96 1.26
C GLY A 28 9.21 4.62 1.54
N THR A 29 8.37 4.53 2.57
CA THR A 29 7.70 3.27 2.93
C THR A 29 6.33 3.50 3.56
N LEU A 30 5.35 2.67 3.23
CA LEU A 30 4.03 2.65 3.83
C LEU A 30 3.75 1.28 4.43
N ARG A 31 3.55 1.21 5.75
CA ARG A 31 3.29 -0.04 6.47
C ARG A 31 1.83 -0.16 6.82
N LEU A 32 1.26 -1.32 6.54
CA LEU A 32 -0.10 -1.69 6.89
C LEU A 32 -0.03 -2.61 8.10
N VAL A 33 -0.73 -2.24 9.17
CA VAL A 33 -0.70 -2.93 10.46
C VAL A 33 -2.11 -3.36 10.85
N LYS A 34 -2.26 -4.64 11.21
CA LYS A 34 -3.50 -5.19 11.74
C LYS A 34 -3.15 -6.03 12.97
N ASP A 35 -3.91 -5.90 14.05
CA ASP A 35 -3.70 -6.68 15.27
C ASP A 35 -2.26 -6.58 15.82
N ASN A 36 -1.65 -5.39 15.68
CA ASN A 36 -0.26 -5.08 16.04
C ASN A 36 0.83 -5.80 15.20
N GLU A 37 0.44 -6.48 14.12
CA GLU A 37 1.34 -7.13 13.17
C GLU A 37 1.39 -6.38 11.83
N ILE A 38 2.57 -6.37 11.20
CA ILE A 38 2.74 -5.79 9.87
C ILE A 38 2.20 -6.80 8.86
N VAL A 39 1.05 -6.48 8.26
CA VAL A 39 0.40 -7.35 7.26
C VAL A 39 0.86 -7.08 5.84
N MET A 40 1.30 -5.85 5.54
CA MET A 40 1.82 -5.48 4.22
C MET A 40 2.78 -4.29 4.33
N VAL A 41 3.80 -4.26 3.48
CA VAL A 41 4.76 -3.15 3.38
C VAL A 41 4.88 -2.73 1.93
N LEU A 42 4.71 -1.44 1.66
CA LEU A 42 4.96 -0.83 0.35
C LEU A 42 6.22 0.04 0.45
N THR A 43 7.19 -0.17 -0.42
CA THR A 43 8.44 0.60 -0.46
C THR A 43 8.58 1.27 -1.80
N ASP A 44 8.84 2.57 -1.79
CA ASP A 44 9.16 3.31 -3.01
C ASP A 44 10.63 3.07 -3.38
N LYS A 45 10.88 2.54 -4.58
CA LYS A 45 12.22 2.25 -5.12
C LYS A 45 12.61 3.20 -6.26
N GLY A 46 11.93 4.33 -6.41
CA GLY A 46 12.12 5.27 -7.52
C GLY A 46 11.18 4.94 -8.67
N ASP A 47 11.58 4.01 -9.54
CA ASP A 47 10.82 3.67 -10.75
C ASP A 47 9.64 2.72 -10.51
N TYR A 48 9.68 1.98 -9.40
CA TYR A 48 8.66 1.00 -9.04
C TYR A 48 8.33 1.04 -7.55
N ILE A 49 7.17 0.48 -7.20
CA ILE A 49 6.78 0.17 -5.84
C ILE A 49 7.01 -1.31 -5.57
N GLU A 50 7.69 -1.60 -4.48
CA GLU A 50 7.85 -2.95 -3.95
C GLU A 50 6.81 -3.21 -2.87
N MET A 51 5.92 -4.18 -3.08
CA MET A 51 4.89 -4.59 -2.13
C MET A 51 5.24 -5.95 -1.53
N SER A 52 5.47 -6.00 -0.22
CA SER A 52 5.64 -7.25 0.52
C SER A 52 4.33 -7.62 1.22
N TYR A 53 3.80 -8.80 0.92
CA TYR A 53 2.53 -9.31 1.45
C TYR A 53 2.59 -10.85 1.57
N LYS A 54 2.22 -11.40 2.74
CA LYS A 54 2.20 -12.85 3.01
C LYS A 54 3.49 -13.59 2.62
N GLY A 55 4.64 -12.98 2.90
CA GLY A 55 5.96 -13.56 2.60
C GLY A 55 6.36 -13.51 1.12
N GLN A 56 5.54 -12.92 0.25
CA GLN A 56 5.85 -12.68 -1.16
C GLN A 56 6.13 -11.21 -1.41
N THR A 57 7.01 -10.94 -2.38
CA THR A 57 7.36 -9.59 -2.82
C THR A 57 6.91 -9.41 -4.26
N TYR A 58 6.13 -8.37 -4.51
CA TYR A 58 5.61 -7.98 -5.81
C TYR A 58 6.21 -6.63 -6.20
N LYS A 59 6.49 -6.46 -7.49
CA LYS A 59 7.00 -5.20 -8.03
C LYS A 59 5.97 -4.59 -8.98
N TYR A 60 5.67 -3.33 -8.77
CA TYR A 60 4.72 -2.56 -9.57
C TYR A 60 5.44 -1.39 -10.20
N ASP A 61 5.63 -1.46 -11.51
CA ASP A 61 6.21 -0.37 -12.29
C ASP A 61 5.27 0.85 -12.27
N LYS A 62 5.79 2.03 -11.92
CA LYS A 62 5.00 3.27 -11.79
C LYS A 62 4.53 3.83 -13.13
N TRP A 63 5.19 3.48 -14.23
CA TRP A 63 4.79 3.90 -15.58
C TRP A 63 3.45 3.30 -15.97
N TYR A 64 3.17 2.09 -15.49
CA TYR A 64 1.94 1.34 -15.80
C TYR A 64 0.97 1.24 -14.63
N THR A 65 1.46 1.32 -13.40
CA THR A 65 0.67 1.13 -12.18
C THR A 65 0.48 2.46 -11.47
N LYS A 66 -0.57 3.20 -11.85
CA LYS A 66 -1.00 4.41 -11.13
C LYS A 66 -1.42 4.08 -9.69
N PRO A 67 -1.42 5.05 -8.77
CA PRO A 67 -1.92 4.86 -7.41
C PRO A 67 -3.36 4.30 -7.37
N GLU A 68 -4.24 4.69 -8.31
CA GLU A 68 -5.58 4.08 -8.43
C GLU A 68 -5.53 2.57 -8.64
N HIS A 69 -4.67 2.09 -9.53
CA HIS A 69 -4.56 0.67 -9.86
C HIS A 69 -4.07 -0.12 -8.65
N LEU A 70 -3.02 0.36 -7.98
CA LEU A 70 -2.45 -0.31 -6.82
C LEU A 70 -3.40 -0.27 -5.61
N SER A 71 -4.12 0.84 -5.42
CA SER A 71 -5.13 0.95 -4.34
C SER A 71 -6.19 -0.14 -4.45
N SER A 72 -6.69 -0.39 -5.67
CA SER A 72 -7.68 -1.45 -5.94
C SER A 72 -7.14 -2.85 -5.63
N VAL A 73 -5.88 -3.12 -5.96
CA VAL A 73 -5.21 -4.38 -5.63
C VAL A 73 -5.11 -4.56 -4.12
N ILE A 74 -4.65 -3.54 -3.40
CA ILE A 74 -4.51 -3.57 -1.94
C ILE A 74 -5.86 -3.82 -1.27
N LEU A 75 -6.89 -3.04 -1.62
CA LEU A 75 -8.23 -3.16 -1.03
C LEU A 75 -8.84 -4.54 -1.27
N ARG A 76 -8.65 -5.10 -2.47
CA ARG A 76 -9.08 -6.46 -2.80
C ARG A 76 -8.42 -7.51 -1.91
N GLN A 77 -7.13 -7.36 -1.57
CA GLN A 77 -6.44 -8.30 -0.67
C GLN A 77 -7.04 -8.32 0.74
N PHE A 78 -7.70 -7.24 1.15
CA PHE A 78 -8.36 -7.10 2.45
C PHE A 78 -9.89 -7.23 2.38
N GLY A 79 -10.44 -7.64 1.24
CA GLY A 79 -11.88 -7.84 1.05
C GLY A 79 -12.68 -6.54 1.16
N VAL A 80 -12.13 -5.43 0.66
CA VAL A 80 -12.81 -4.13 0.54
C VAL A 80 -12.93 -3.77 -0.93
N GLN A 81 -14.10 -3.33 -1.37
CA GLN A 81 -14.38 -2.86 -2.74
C GLN A 81 -14.60 -1.36 -2.76
#